data_AF-A0AAD9NII8-F1
#
_entry.id   AF-A0AAD9NII8-F1
#
_cell.length_a   1.000
_cell.length_b   1.000
_cell.length_c   1.000
_cell.angle_alpha   90.00
_cell.angle_beta   90.00
_cell.angle_gamma   90.00
#
_symmetry.space_group_name_H-M   'P 1'
#
loop_
_entity.id
_entity.type
_entity.pdbx_description
1 polymer ?
#
loop_
_entity_poly.entity_id
_entity_poly.type
_entity_poly.pdbx_seq_one_letter_code
_entity_poly.pdbx_strand_id
1 'polypeptide(L)'
;MAEITNFKAANSLSRRHSHFEVRLSHMGKKREMGIGLVHSNYRVERMPGWEEGSIGWHFERGKVFVEENKGQEEATAEVFEGDIVGCGFDVKDVQFDDAGIPCSNQRLSVYFTRNGGEVLRQEFYYRGGGLHPAIGMSCMGSKVELLNLLDPLVFEVNLTKCVYLYSTK
;
A
#
# COMPACT_ATOMS: atom_id res chain seq x y z
N MET A 1 -1.30 17.41 16.89
CA MET A 1 -0.71 16.89 15.63
C MET A 1 -1.44 15.61 15.31
N ALA A 2 -1.90 15.40 14.08
CA ALA A 2 -2.52 14.12 13.72
C ALA A 2 -1.38 13.10 13.54
N GLU A 3 -1.42 12.01 14.30
CA GLU A 3 -0.45 10.93 14.17
C GLU A 3 -0.73 10.14 12.89
N ILE A 4 0.30 9.87 12.09
CA ILE A 4 0.18 8.97 10.95
C ILE A 4 -0.15 7.59 11.50
N THR A 5 -1.20 6.96 10.98
CA THR A 5 -1.50 5.57 11.26
C THR A 5 -1.39 4.76 9.98
N ASN A 6 -0.51 3.77 9.99
CA ASN A 6 -0.33 2.80 8.91
C ASN A 6 -1.02 1.48 9.27
N PHE A 7 -1.90 1.02 8.38
CA PHE A 7 -2.46 -0.33 8.40
C PHE A 7 -1.63 -1.22 7.53
N LYS A 8 -1.07 -2.26 8.12
CA LYS A 8 -0.37 -3.31 7.41
C LYS A 8 -1.17 -4.60 7.51
N ALA A 9 -1.41 -5.26 6.38
CA ALA A 9 -2.06 -6.55 6.35
C ALA A 9 -1.19 -7.62 7.05
N ALA A 10 -1.84 -8.58 7.72
CA ALA A 10 -1.14 -9.65 8.43
C ALA A 10 -0.32 -10.54 7.48
N ASN A 11 -0.81 -10.78 6.27
CA ASN A 11 -0.17 -11.64 5.28
C ASN A 11 0.60 -10.84 4.24
N SER A 12 1.75 -11.38 3.84
CA SER A 12 2.49 -10.91 2.67
C SER A 12 1.73 -11.27 1.39
N LEU A 13 1.89 -10.44 0.36
CA LEU A 13 1.58 -10.83 -1.00
C LEU A 13 2.42 -12.04 -1.44
N SER A 14 1.89 -12.79 -2.41
CA SER A 14 2.40 -14.07 -2.90
C SER A 14 2.22 -14.18 -4.41
N ARG A 15 2.74 -15.25 -5.03
CA ARG A 15 2.52 -15.57 -6.44
C ARG A 15 1.03 -15.63 -6.81
N ARG A 16 0.17 -16.11 -5.91
CA ARG A 16 -1.29 -16.25 -6.17
C ARG A 16 -2.08 -14.99 -5.87
N HIS A 17 -1.58 -14.15 -4.97
CA HIS A 17 -2.20 -12.90 -4.55
C HIS A 17 -1.10 -11.84 -4.52
N SER A 18 -0.77 -11.29 -5.69
CA SER A 18 0.36 -10.38 -5.89
C SER A 18 -0.03 -8.90 -5.93
N HIS A 19 -1.30 -8.58 -5.66
CA HIS A 19 -1.81 -7.21 -5.62
C HIS A 19 -2.99 -7.07 -4.66
N PHE A 20 -3.30 -5.83 -4.28
CA PHE A 20 -4.50 -5.48 -3.53
C PHE A 20 -5.08 -4.16 -4.07
N GLU A 21 -6.36 -3.94 -3.79
CA GLU A 21 -7.08 -2.73 -4.18
C GLU A 21 -7.88 -2.19 -3.00
N VAL A 22 -7.97 -0.86 -2.92
CA VAL A 22 -8.77 -0.14 -1.93
C VAL A 22 -9.62 0.91 -2.63
N ARG A 23 -10.87 1.08 -2.17
CA ARG A 23 -11.70 2.22 -2.52
C ARG A 23 -11.50 3.33 -1.50
N LEU A 24 -11.32 4.54 -1.99
CA LEU A 24 -11.12 5.74 -1.16
C LEU A 24 -12.48 6.39 -0.84
N SER A 25 -13.20 5.85 0.14
CA SER A 25 -14.54 6.32 0.47
C SER A 25 -14.53 7.76 1.02
N HIS A 26 -13.54 8.10 1.85
CA HIS A 26 -13.32 9.48 2.31
C HIS A 26 -11.82 9.76 2.44
N MET A 27 -11.32 10.80 1.78
CA MET A 27 -9.90 11.15 1.83
C MET A 27 -9.56 12.13 2.95
N GLY A 28 -10.57 12.75 3.55
CA GLY A 28 -10.39 13.79 4.56
C GLY A 28 -9.85 15.09 3.94
N LYS A 29 -9.92 16.18 4.71
CA LYS A 29 -9.63 17.54 4.18
C LYS A 29 -8.21 17.72 3.64
N LYS A 30 -7.24 17.01 4.21
CA LYS A 30 -5.83 17.12 3.80
C LYS A 30 -5.40 16.13 2.72
N ARG A 31 -6.19 15.08 2.48
CA ARG A 31 -5.89 13.99 1.52
C ARG A 31 -4.55 13.29 1.75
N GLU A 32 -3.92 13.47 2.93
CA GLU A 32 -2.65 12.86 3.32
C GLU A 32 -2.86 11.35 3.57
N MET A 33 -2.75 10.60 2.48
CA MET A 33 -3.01 9.17 2.42
C MET A 33 -2.12 8.53 1.36
N GLY A 34 -1.87 7.23 1.52
CA GLY A 34 -1.12 6.49 0.52
C GLY A 34 -1.23 4.98 0.71
N ILE A 35 -0.93 4.25 -0.34
CA ILE A 35 -0.87 2.79 -0.34
C ILE A 35 0.51 2.30 -0.73
N GLY A 36 0.86 1.09 -0.33
CA GLY A 36 2.14 0.53 -0.71
C GLY A 36 2.39 -0.88 -0.18
N LEU A 37 3.66 -1.28 -0.26
CA LEU A 37 4.17 -2.55 0.25
C LEU A 37 5.24 -2.27 1.29
N VAL A 38 5.15 -2.97 2.42
CA VAL A 38 6.08 -2.82 3.55
C VAL A 38 6.48 -4.20 4.10
N HIS A 39 7.61 -4.26 4.79
CA HIS A 39 8.03 -5.50 5.46
C HIS A 39 7.27 -5.77 6.77
N SER A 40 7.33 -7.00 7.26
CA SER A 40 6.63 -7.47 8.47
C SER A 40 6.92 -6.67 9.75
N ASN A 41 8.10 -6.07 9.88
CA ASN A 41 8.50 -5.26 11.04
C ASN A 41 8.36 -3.74 10.80
N TYR A 42 7.65 -3.32 9.75
CA TYR A 42 7.50 -1.90 9.42
C TYR A 42 6.75 -1.13 10.53
N ARG A 43 7.22 0.08 10.83
CA ARG A 43 6.69 0.92 11.90
C ARG A 43 5.33 1.52 11.51
N VAL A 44 4.38 1.47 12.43
CA VAL A 44 3.00 1.90 12.16
C VAL A 44 2.84 3.43 12.11
N GLU A 45 3.81 4.17 12.63
CA GLU A 45 3.84 5.64 12.64
C GLU A 45 4.44 6.24 11.35
N ARG A 46 4.68 5.41 10.32
CA ARG A 46 5.36 5.79 9.08
C ARG A 46 4.47 5.50 7.87
N MET A 47 4.48 6.40 6.90
CA MET A 47 3.79 6.17 5.63
C MET A 47 4.54 5.13 4.79
N PRO A 48 3.84 4.28 4.01
CA PRO A 48 4.49 3.35 3.10
C PRO A 48 5.50 4.06 2.19
N GLY A 49 6.69 3.49 2.03
CA GLY A 49 7.77 4.08 1.23
C GLY A 49 8.73 4.98 1.99
N TRP A 50 8.53 5.26 3.29
CA TRP A 50 9.41 6.13 4.09
C TRP A 50 10.53 5.42 4.87
N GLU A 51 10.60 4.08 4.84
CA GLU A 51 11.73 3.37 5.48
C GLU A 51 12.28 2.30 4.54
N GLU A 52 13.46 1.76 4.86
CA GLU A 52 14.10 0.73 4.03
C GLU A 52 13.20 -0.49 3.82
N GLY A 53 13.28 -1.10 2.63
CA GLY A 53 12.43 -2.23 2.28
C GLY A 53 10.94 -1.88 2.17
N SER A 54 10.61 -0.62 1.85
CA SER A 54 9.24 -0.20 1.57
C SER A 54 9.11 0.68 0.33
N ILE A 55 7.93 0.64 -0.26
CA ILE A 55 7.53 1.45 -1.40
C ILE A 55 6.08 1.91 -1.21
N GLY A 56 5.76 3.15 -1.57
CA GLY A 56 4.39 3.64 -1.42
C GLY A 56 4.05 4.85 -2.28
N TRP A 57 2.81 4.89 -2.75
CA TRP A 57 2.21 5.98 -3.51
C TRP A 57 1.39 6.89 -2.59
N HIS A 58 1.78 8.17 -2.53
CA HIS A 58 1.17 9.19 -1.68
C HIS A 58 0.31 10.10 -2.55
N PHE A 59 -0.99 10.16 -2.23
CA PHE A 59 -1.99 10.75 -3.12
C PHE A 59 -1.98 12.27 -3.09
N GLU A 60 -1.68 12.89 -1.95
CA GLU A 60 -1.64 14.35 -1.84
C GLU A 60 -0.50 14.98 -2.63
N ARG A 61 0.58 14.21 -2.83
CA ARG A 61 1.76 14.63 -3.59
C ARG A 61 1.76 14.13 -5.02
N GLY A 62 0.95 13.10 -5.33
CA GLY A 62 1.05 12.37 -6.59
C GLY A 62 2.35 11.57 -6.73
N LYS A 63 3.06 11.27 -5.62
CA LYS A 63 4.44 10.73 -5.66
C LYS A 63 4.53 9.31 -5.15
N VAL A 64 5.38 8.51 -5.79
CA VAL A 64 5.82 7.21 -5.27
C VAL A 64 7.17 7.35 -4.60
N PHE A 65 7.25 6.93 -3.35
CA PHE A 65 8.45 6.93 -2.52
C PHE A 65 9.02 5.52 -2.45
N VAL A 66 10.32 5.38 -2.72
CA VAL A 66 11.09 4.15 -2.51
C VAL A 66 12.12 4.40 -1.42
N GLU A 67 11.94 3.77 -0.27
CA GLU A 67 12.85 3.85 0.87
C GLU A 67 13.27 5.30 1.26
N GLU A 68 12.33 6.24 1.21
CA GLU A 68 12.36 7.72 1.43
C GLU A 68 13.39 8.51 0.60
N ASN A 69 14.60 7.98 0.49
CA ASN A 69 15.82 8.64 0.03
C ASN A 69 16.42 7.98 -1.22
N LYS A 70 15.84 6.90 -1.73
CA LYS A 70 16.38 6.16 -2.89
C LYS A 70 15.67 6.45 -4.21
N GLY A 71 14.50 7.12 -4.17
CA GLY A 71 13.82 7.57 -5.37
C GLY A 71 12.43 8.15 -5.07
N GLN A 72 12.07 9.18 -5.84
CA GLN A 72 10.71 9.69 -5.95
C GLN A 72 10.35 9.75 -7.42
N GLU A 73 9.24 9.13 -7.81
CA GLU A 73 8.66 9.25 -9.15
C GLU A 73 7.28 9.89 -9.04
N GLU A 74 6.93 10.73 -10.00
CA GLU A 74 5.60 11.31 -10.10
C GLU A 74 4.66 10.32 -10.79
N ALA A 75 3.59 9.92 -10.10
CA ALA A 75 2.51 9.20 -10.73
C ALA A 75 1.75 10.13 -11.69
N THR A 76 1.33 9.59 -12.82
CA THR A 76 0.67 10.37 -13.88
C THR A 76 -0.79 10.74 -13.58
N ALA A 77 -1.34 10.28 -12.45
CA ALA A 77 -2.75 10.40 -12.12
C ALA A 77 -2.98 11.10 -10.78
N GLU A 78 -3.91 12.07 -10.77
CA GLU A 78 -4.50 12.57 -9.54
C GLU A 78 -5.57 11.59 -9.02
N VAL A 79 -5.68 11.47 -7.70
CA VAL A 79 -6.54 10.50 -7.00
C VAL A 79 -7.62 11.22 -6.20
N PHE A 80 -8.88 10.84 -6.36
CA PHE A 80 -10.04 11.48 -5.74
C PHE A 80 -10.86 10.50 -4.89
N GLU A 81 -11.75 11.04 -4.05
CA GLU A 81 -12.74 10.24 -3.34
C GLU A 81 -13.59 9.43 -4.33
N GLY A 82 -13.85 8.16 -3.99
CA GLY A 82 -14.54 7.19 -4.82
C GLY A 82 -13.63 6.38 -5.75
N ASP A 83 -12.39 6.81 -6.01
CA ASP A 83 -11.45 6.04 -6.81
C ASP A 83 -11.08 4.72 -6.15
N ILE A 84 -10.84 3.72 -7.00
CA ILE A 84 -10.20 2.46 -6.62
C ILE A 84 -8.72 2.57 -6.96
N VAL A 85 -7.86 2.42 -5.96
CA VAL A 85 -6.41 2.46 -6.13
C VAL A 85 -5.81 1.13 -5.71
N GLY A 86 -4.81 0.67 -6.45
CA GLY A 86 -4.19 -0.63 -6.22
C GLY A 86 -2.68 -0.58 -6.21
N CYS A 87 -2.08 -1.58 -5.58
CA CYS A 87 -0.64 -1.79 -5.55
C CYS A 87 -0.35 -3.30 -5.60
N GLY A 88 0.67 -3.67 -6.37
CA GLY A 88 1.10 -5.04 -6.51
C GLY A 88 2.48 -5.16 -7.14
N PHE A 89 2.92 -6.38 -7.37
CA PHE A 89 4.15 -6.65 -8.12
C PHE A 89 3.89 -7.63 -9.26
N ASP A 90 4.61 -7.45 -10.36
CA ASP A 90 4.60 -8.39 -11.47
C ASP A 90 5.29 -9.67 -11.04
N VAL A 91 4.59 -10.79 -11.18
CA VAL A 91 5.08 -12.12 -10.80
C VAL A 91 6.05 -12.68 -11.83
N LYS A 92 6.15 -12.06 -13.00
CA LYS A 92 7.06 -12.47 -14.06
C LYS A 92 8.51 -12.33 -13.60
N ASP A 93 9.30 -13.37 -13.87
CA ASP A 93 10.74 -13.43 -13.55
C ASP A 93 11.07 -13.34 -12.04
N VAL A 94 10.07 -13.45 -11.16
CA VAL A 94 10.24 -13.50 -9.70
C VAL A 94 10.51 -14.93 -9.25
N GLN A 95 11.53 -15.09 -8.40
CA GLN A 95 11.81 -16.34 -7.71
C GLN A 95 10.93 -16.43 -6.46
N PHE A 96 10.25 -17.55 -6.26
CA PHE A 96 9.38 -17.77 -5.11
C PHE A 96 9.78 -19.05 -4.37
N ASP A 97 9.53 -19.08 -3.06
CA ASP A 97 9.63 -20.28 -2.24
C ASP A 97 8.40 -21.21 -2.44
N ASP A 98 8.41 -22.35 -1.74
CA ASP A 98 7.33 -23.34 -1.81
C ASP A 98 5.97 -22.80 -1.30
N ALA A 99 6.00 -21.77 -0.43
CA ALA A 99 4.81 -21.07 0.04
C ALA A 99 4.31 -20.00 -0.95
N GLY A 100 5.03 -19.78 -2.05
CA GLY A 100 4.72 -18.78 -3.06
C GLY A 100 5.06 -17.36 -2.62
N ILE A 101 5.91 -17.16 -1.62
CA ILE A 101 6.42 -15.86 -1.20
C ILE A 101 7.69 -15.55 -2.02
N PRO A 102 7.91 -14.29 -2.46
CA PRO A 102 9.15 -13.95 -3.14
C PRO A 102 10.38 -14.30 -2.30
N CYS A 103 11.39 -14.92 -2.90
CA CYS A 103 12.70 -15.13 -2.30
C CYS A 103 13.38 -13.78 -1.98
N SER A 104 14.23 -13.71 -0.97
CA SER A 104 14.96 -12.49 -0.64
C SER A 104 16.01 -12.12 -1.69
N ASN A 105 16.47 -10.86 -1.67
CA ASN A 105 17.59 -10.33 -2.45
C ASN A 105 17.36 -10.35 -3.97
N GLN A 106 16.18 -9.94 -4.42
CA GLN A 106 15.83 -9.84 -5.84
C GLN A 106 15.18 -8.50 -6.18
N ARG A 107 15.20 -8.13 -7.46
CA ARG A 107 14.45 -6.96 -7.97
C ARG A 107 13.05 -7.39 -8.34
N LEU A 108 12.07 -6.60 -7.94
CA LEU A 108 10.67 -6.77 -8.28
C LEU A 108 10.19 -5.54 -9.03
N SER A 109 9.30 -5.77 -9.99
CA SER A 109 8.60 -4.69 -10.68
C SER A 109 7.28 -4.43 -9.94
N VAL A 110 7.25 -3.39 -9.10
CA VAL A 110 6.06 -2.97 -8.35
C VAL A 110 5.26 -1.98 -9.18
N TYR A 111 3.94 -2.13 -9.21
CA TYR A 111 3.05 -1.26 -9.97
C TYR A 111 1.94 -0.70 -9.07
N PHE A 112 1.43 0.45 -9.49
CA PHE A 112 0.28 1.12 -8.89
C PHE A 112 -0.80 1.29 -9.94
N THR A 113 -2.06 1.17 -9.51
CA THR A 113 -3.23 1.31 -10.39
C THR A 113 -4.22 2.33 -9.86
N ARG A 114 -4.99 2.91 -10.77
CA ARG A 114 -6.18 3.71 -10.49
C ARG A 114 -7.30 3.25 -11.43
N ASN A 115 -8.44 2.88 -10.86
CA ASN A 115 -9.63 2.41 -11.57
C ASN A 115 -9.31 1.32 -12.62
N GLY A 116 -8.45 0.38 -12.23
CA GLY A 116 -8.01 -0.75 -13.07
C GLY A 116 -6.89 -0.44 -14.07
N GLY A 117 -6.51 0.82 -14.28
CA GLY A 117 -5.40 1.21 -15.14
C GLY A 117 -4.08 1.38 -14.37
N GLU A 118 -2.97 0.89 -14.90
CA GLU A 118 -1.63 1.16 -14.34
C GLU A 118 -1.29 2.66 -14.48
N VAL A 119 -0.85 3.28 -13.39
CA VAL A 119 -0.47 4.71 -13.35
C VAL A 119 1.04 4.92 -13.25
N LEU A 120 1.74 3.94 -12.66
CA LEU A 120 3.18 3.93 -12.49
C LEU A 120 3.66 2.51 -12.23
N ARG A 121 4.87 2.22 -12.70
CA ARG A 121 5.65 1.04 -12.36
C ARG A 121 7.05 1.45 -11.92
N GLN A 122 7.52 0.82 -10.87
CA GLN A 122 8.78 1.14 -10.21
C GLN A 122 9.55 -0.13 -9.85
N GLU A 123 10.85 -0.10 -10.12
CA GLU A 123 11.77 -1.15 -9.68
C GLU A 123 12.01 -1.05 -8.17
N PHE A 124 11.90 -2.18 -7.48
CA PHE A 124 12.05 -2.30 -6.03
C PHE A 124 12.97 -3.46 -5.67
N TYR A 125 14.04 -3.19 -4.90
CA TYR A 125 14.94 -4.26 -4.44
C TYR A 125 14.41 -4.88 -3.14
N TYR A 126 13.83 -6.07 -3.27
CA TYR A 126 13.26 -6.81 -2.17
C TYR A 126 14.34 -7.59 -1.41
N ARG A 127 14.50 -7.27 -0.12
CA ARG A 127 15.52 -7.85 0.77
C ARG A 127 15.02 -9.03 1.59
N GLY A 128 13.74 -9.37 1.51
CA GLY A 128 13.09 -10.32 2.42
C GLY A 128 12.18 -9.62 3.45
N GLY A 129 11.59 -10.42 4.35
CA GLY A 129 10.71 -9.91 5.40
C GLY A 129 9.25 -9.70 5.00
N GLY A 130 8.86 -10.13 3.80
CA GLY A 130 7.50 -10.06 3.26
C GLY A 130 7.19 -8.73 2.57
N LEU A 131 6.16 -8.75 1.72
CA LEU A 131 5.57 -7.59 1.06
C LEU A 131 4.12 -7.46 1.50
N HIS A 132 3.92 -6.83 2.64
CA HIS A 132 2.61 -6.67 3.23
C HIS A 132 1.92 -5.44 2.64
N PRO A 133 0.68 -5.58 2.13
CA PRO A 133 -0.16 -4.45 1.78
C PRO A 133 -0.25 -3.46 2.93
N ALA A 134 -0.03 -2.18 2.62
CA ALA A 134 -0.07 -1.13 3.60
C ALA A 134 -0.87 0.09 3.13
N ILE A 135 -1.55 0.74 4.08
CA ILE A 135 -2.32 1.96 3.87
C ILE A 135 -1.92 2.96 4.96
N GLY A 136 -1.30 4.06 4.59
CA GLY A 136 -0.95 5.15 5.49
C GLY A 136 -1.98 6.27 5.43
N MET A 137 -2.41 6.77 6.58
CA MET A 137 -3.43 7.83 6.69
C MET A 137 -3.09 8.74 7.88
N SER A 138 -3.14 10.06 7.70
CA SER A 138 -2.91 11.02 8.80
C SER A 138 -4.06 12.01 9.00
N CYS A 139 -5.05 12.04 8.11
CA CYS A 139 -6.18 12.95 8.25
C CYS A 139 -7.34 12.27 9.03
N MET A 140 -7.85 12.97 10.05
CA MET A 140 -9.04 12.50 10.77
C MET A 140 -10.24 12.41 9.83
N GLY A 141 -11.03 11.34 10.02
CA GLY A 141 -12.24 11.07 9.25
C GLY A 141 -11.96 10.46 7.87
N SER A 142 -10.71 10.24 7.49
CA SER A 142 -10.38 9.47 6.29
C SER A 142 -10.82 8.01 6.45
N LYS A 143 -11.36 7.41 5.38
CA LYS A 143 -11.92 6.04 5.34
C LYS A 143 -11.59 5.35 4.03
N VAL A 144 -11.32 4.05 4.11
CA VAL A 144 -11.03 3.19 2.96
C VAL A 144 -11.74 1.84 3.09
N GLU A 145 -12.08 1.25 1.95
CA GLU A 145 -12.63 -0.10 1.85
C GLU A 145 -11.66 -1.00 1.08
N LEU A 146 -11.24 -2.12 1.68
CA LEU A 146 -10.38 -3.10 1.03
C LEU A 146 -11.23 -4.07 0.20
N LEU A 147 -10.86 -4.27 -1.07
CA LEU A 147 -11.71 -4.99 -2.04
C LEU A 147 -11.28 -6.44 -2.31
N ASN A 148 -9.97 -6.73 -2.42
CA ASN A 148 -9.47 -7.97 -3.03
C ASN A 148 -8.47 -8.80 -2.19
N LEU A 149 -8.37 -8.58 -0.87
CA LEU A 149 -7.78 -9.62 -0.01
C LEU A 149 -8.87 -10.61 0.38
N LEU A 150 -8.52 -11.87 0.69
CA LEU A 150 -9.43 -13.03 0.75
C LEU A 150 -10.68 -12.88 1.67
N ASP A 151 -10.81 -11.77 2.39
CA ASP A 151 -12.07 -11.22 2.88
C ASP A 151 -12.11 -9.70 2.63
N PRO A 152 -13.22 -9.11 2.14
CA PRO A 152 -13.38 -7.66 2.09
C PRO A 152 -13.40 -7.09 3.52
N LEU A 153 -12.48 -6.15 3.80
CA LEU A 153 -12.29 -5.53 5.13
C LEU A 153 -12.46 -4.01 5.01
N VAL A 154 -13.27 -3.38 5.87
CA VAL A 154 -13.39 -1.91 5.93
C VAL A 154 -12.55 -1.36 7.07
N PHE A 155 -11.72 -0.35 6.80
CA PHE A 155 -10.86 0.32 7.79
C PHE A 155 -11.25 1.81 7.93
N GLU A 156 -11.46 2.27 9.17
CA GLU A 156 -11.69 3.69 9.49
C GLU A 156 -10.73 4.19 10.56
N VAL A 157 -10.05 5.31 10.29
CA VAL A 157 -9.18 5.99 11.26
C VAL A 157 -10.03 6.88 12.17
N ASN A 158 -10.02 6.58 13.47
CA ASN A 158 -10.57 7.44 14.52
C ASN A 158 -9.46 8.04 15.40
N LEU A 159 -9.83 9.02 16.23
CA LEU A 159 -8.98 9.97 17.00
C LEU A 159 -7.69 9.44 17.67
N THR A 160 -7.54 8.13 17.90
CA THR A 160 -6.32 7.52 18.46
C THR A 160 -5.95 6.16 17.87
N LYS A 161 -6.82 5.55 17.04
CA LYS A 161 -6.63 4.23 16.42
C LYS A 161 -7.55 4.13 15.22
N CYS A 162 -7.11 3.39 14.22
CA CYS A 162 -8.03 2.90 13.21
C CYS A 162 -8.64 1.60 13.67
N VAL A 163 -9.94 1.51 13.46
CA VAL A 163 -10.78 0.46 13.99
C VAL A 163 -11.34 -0.29 12.80
N TYR A 164 -11.19 -1.61 12.85
CA TYR A 164 -11.96 -2.50 11.99
C TYR A 164 -13.44 -2.26 12.29
N LEU A 165 -14.20 -1.79 11.30
CA LEU A 165 -15.62 -1.52 11.53
C LEU A 165 -16.45 -2.79 11.41
N TYR A 166 -16.29 -3.55 10.32
CA TYR A 166 -17.01 -4.80 10.03
C TYR A 166 -16.49 -5.48 8.74
N SER A 167 -16.92 -6.73 8.52
CA SER A 167 -16.83 -7.45 7.25
C SER A 167 -18.19 -7.35 6.56
N THR A 168 -18.21 -7.19 5.23
CA THR A 168 -19.46 -7.14 4.44
C THR A 168 -19.99 -8.51 4.02
N LYS A 169 -19.51 -9.60 4.65
CA LYS A 169 -20.09 -10.95 4.47
C LYS A 169 -21.21 -11.21 5.47
#